data_AF-A0A3M7HMZ0-F1
#
_entry.id   AF-A0A3M7HMZ0-F1
#
_cell.length_a   1.000
_cell.length_b   1.000
_cell.length_c   1.000
_cell.angle_alpha   90.00
_cell.angle_beta   90.00
_cell.angle_gamma   90.00
#
_symmetry.space_group_name_H-M   'P 1'
#
loop_
_entity.id
_entity.type
_entity.pdbx_description
1 polymer ?
#
loop_
_entity_poly.entity_id
_entity_poly.type
_entity_poly.pdbx_seq_one_letter_code
_entity_poly.pdbx_strand_id
1 'polypeptide(L)'
;MSREQYVPPTLNQDSAQQGGASSSTGVGGFNITGANTFEDNRPVNYLCGDCDAKVVLRKSEAIRCKECGYRVLYKERTNRMIQFEAR
;
A
#
# COMPACT_ATOMS: atom_id res chain seq x y z
N MET A 1 8.85 23.65 -17.03
CA MET A 1 7.53 23.16 -16.56
C MET A 1 7.77 22.27 -15.36
N SER A 2 7.70 22.86 -14.16
CA SER A 2 8.01 22.21 -12.88
C SER A 2 6.95 21.16 -12.55
N ARG A 3 7.37 19.91 -12.34
CA ARG A 3 6.53 18.82 -11.84
C ARG A 3 6.16 19.13 -10.38
N GLU A 4 4.92 19.50 -10.13
CA GLU A 4 4.40 19.64 -8.77
C GLU A 4 4.36 18.26 -8.09
N GLN A 5 4.96 18.19 -6.91
CA GLN A 5 5.13 16.99 -6.11
C GLN A 5 3.95 16.86 -5.14
N TYR A 6 3.16 15.79 -5.29
CA TYR A 6 2.03 15.52 -4.41
C TYR A 6 2.51 15.20 -2.99
N VAL A 7 2.05 15.97 -1.99
CA VAL A 7 2.36 15.78 -0.57
C VAL A 7 1.13 15.22 0.13
N PRO A 8 1.19 14.00 0.72
CA PRO A 8 0.07 13.43 1.46
C PRO A 8 -0.13 14.16 2.81
N PRO A 9 -1.37 14.28 3.30
CA PRO A 9 -1.68 15.00 4.53
C PRO A 9 -1.15 14.23 5.74
N THR A 10 -0.19 14.82 6.46
CA THR A 10 0.30 14.30 7.75
C THR A 10 -0.70 14.69 8.85
N LEU A 11 -1.21 13.69 9.58
CA LEU A 11 -2.03 13.89 10.78
C LEU A 11 -1.24 14.68 11.84
N ASN A 12 -1.82 15.79 12.31
CA ASN A 12 -1.26 16.63 13.38
C ASN A 12 -1.09 15.83 14.68
N GLN A 13 0.13 15.78 15.18
CA GLN A 13 0.51 15.23 16.48
C GLN A 13 0.50 16.38 17.50
N ASP A 14 -0.57 16.50 18.27
CA ASP A 14 -0.60 17.39 19.44
C ASP A 14 0.24 16.80 20.57
N SER A 15 1.11 17.66 21.08
CA SER A 15 2.21 17.42 22.00
C SER A 15 1.83 17.58 23.47
N ALA A 16 2.20 16.61 24.32
CA ALA A 16 2.45 16.78 25.76
C ALA A 16 3.30 15.57 26.25
N GLN A 17 4.64 15.68 26.36
CA GLN A 17 5.46 16.20 27.47
C GLN A 17 5.79 15.17 28.58
N GLN A 18 7.10 14.92 28.73
CA GLN A 18 7.89 14.45 29.90
C GLN A 18 7.67 13.01 30.42
N GLY A 19 8.69 12.21 30.78
CA GLY A 19 10.16 12.34 30.84
C GLY A 19 10.74 11.11 31.57
N GLY A 20 12.02 10.75 31.35
CA GLY A 20 12.71 9.70 32.13
C GLY A 20 13.96 9.15 31.46
N ALA A 21 15.13 9.37 32.07
CA ALA A 21 16.47 9.06 31.59
C ALA A 21 16.87 7.59 31.81
N SER A 22 17.77 7.05 30.95
CA SER A 22 18.87 6.17 31.34
C SER A 22 19.86 5.94 30.19
N SER A 23 21.12 6.22 30.51
CA SER A 23 22.35 6.00 29.76
C SER A 23 22.65 4.52 29.48
N SER A 24 23.12 4.18 28.27
CA SER A 24 24.38 3.44 28.08
C SER A 24 24.68 3.15 26.60
N THR A 25 25.95 3.31 26.31
CA THR A 25 26.69 3.14 25.06
C THR A 25 26.55 1.73 24.48
N GLY A 26 26.27 1.61 23.18
CA GLY A 26 26.26 0.32 22.49
C GLY A 26 25.99 0.40 20.99
N VAL A 27 27.08 0.51 20.22
CA VAL A 27 27.32 0.04 18.84
C VAL A 27 26.10 -0.19 17.92
N GLY A 28 26.09 0.55 16.80
CA GLY A 28 25.03 0.60 15.80
C GLY A 28 24.55 -0.76 15.28
N GLY A 29 23.32 -1.11 15.69
CA GLY A 29 22.46 -2.08 15.02
C GLY A 29 21.33 -1.33 14.32
N PHE A 30 21.31 -1.41 12.99
CA PHE A 30 20.27 -0.81 12.14
C PHE A 30 18.97 -1.60 12.32
N ASN A 31 18.16 -1.22 13.32
CA ASN A 31 16.81 -1.77 13.49
C ASN A 31 15.88 -1.13 12.44
N ILE A 32 15.66 -1.84 11.33
CA ILE A 32 14.52 -1.59 10.43
C ILE A 32 13.25 -2.01 11.19
N THR A 33 12.74 -1.12 12.03
CA THR A 33 11.35 -1.14 12.50
C THR A 33 10.46 -0.51 11.43
N GLY A 34 10.36 -1.18 10.28
CA GLY A 34 9.51 -0.81 9.16
C GLY A 34 8.27 -1.70 9.06
N ALA A 35 7.52 -1.84 10.16
CA ALA A 35 6.25 -2.55 10.18
C ALA A 35 5.16 -1.73 9.46
N ASN A 36 5.08 -1.84 8.13
CA ASN A 36 3.91 -1.45 7.34
C ASN A 36 3.16 -2.70 6.85
N THR A 37 2.76 -3.58 7.76
CA THR A 37 2.07 -4.85 7.41
C THR A 37 0.55 -4.72 7.28
N PHE A 38 -0.03 -3.52 7.46
CA PHE A 38 -1.49 -3.33 7.47
C PHE A 38 -2.14 -3.28 6.09
N GLU A 39 -1.46 -2.76 5.06
CA GLU A 39 -2.03 -2.67 3.70
C GLU A 39 -1.70 -3.89 2.82
N ASP A 40 -0.61 -4.62 3.12
CA ASP A 40 -0.16 -5.78 2.34
C ASP A 40 -1.03 -7.04 2.51
N ASN A 41 -1.87 -7.09 3.55
CA ASN A 41 -2.65 -8.29 3.88
C ASN A 41 -4.10 -8.25 3.38
N ARG A 42 -4.54 -7.16 2.74
CA ARG A 42 -5.88 -7.14 2.13
C ARG A 42 -5.88 -7.96 0.84
N PRO A 43 -6.83 -8.90 0.67
CA PRO A 43 -6.96 -9.62 -0.59
C PRO A 43 -7.26 -8.61 -1.71
N VAL A 44 -6.37 -8.58 -2.71
CA VAL A 44 -6.53 -7.74 -3.90
C VAL A 44 -7.28 -8.55 -4.94
N ASN A 45 -8.39 -8.00 -5.41
CA ASN A 45 -9.12 -8.57 -6.54
C ASN A 45 -8.53 -8.03 -7.85
N TYR A 46 -8.48 -8.91 -8.84
CA TYR A 46 -8.05 -8.59 -10.18
C TYR A 46 -9.20 -8.82 -11.16
N LEU A 47 -9.20 -8.10 -12.28
CA LEU A 47 -10.16 -8.24 -13.38
C LEU A 47 -9.43 -8.83 -14.59
N CYS A 48 -10.01 -9.83 -15.24
CA CYS A 48 -9.46 -10.36 -16.47
C CYS A 48 -9.68 -9.39 -17.64
N GLY A 49 -8.66 -9.21 -18.50
CA GLY A 49 -8.79 -8.31 -19.65
C GLY A 49 -9.71 -8.77 -20.79
N ASP A 50 -10.05 -10.06 -20.85
CA ASP A 50 -10.86 -10.62 -21.94
C ASP A 50 -12.30 -10.96 -21.51
N CYS A 51 -12.49 -11.48 -20.30
CA CYS A 51 -13.80 -11.92 -19.82
C CYS A 51 -14.35 -11.08 -18.65
N ASP A 52 -13.63 -10.04 -18.22
CA ASP A 52 -13.98 -9.16 -17.09
C ASP A 52 -14.29 -9.86 -15.76
N ALA A 53 -13.97 -11.16 -15.66
CA ALA A 53 -14.20 -11.96 -14.47
C ALA A 53 -13.31 -11.50 -13.33
N LYS A 54 -13.88 -11.49 -12.12
CA LYS A 54 -13.14 -11.19 -10.88
C LYS A 54 -12.30 -12.39 -10.46
N VAL A 55 -10.99 -12.21 -10.40
CA VAL A 55 -10.02 -13.23 -10.01
C VAL A 55 -9.34 -12.81 -8.72
N VAL A 56 -9.43 -13.65 -7.69
CA VAL A 56 -8.66 -13.51 -6.45
C VAL A 56 -7.43 -14.39 -6.55
N LEU A 57 -6.24 -13.78 -6.57
CA LEU A 57 -4.96 -14.49 -6.59
C LEU A 57 -4.25 -14.38 -5.25
N ARG A 58 -3.60 -15.47 -4.84
CA ARG A 58 -2.62 -15.45 -3.75
C ARG A 58 -1.23 -15.08 -4.27
N LYS A 59 -0.37 -14.55 -3.40
CA LYS A 59 0.98 -14.05 -3.74
C LYS A 59 1.90 -15.09 -4.43
N SER A 60 1.63 -16.39 -4.26
CA SER A 60 2.38 -17.50 -4.86
C SER A 60 1.64 -18.24 -5.98
N GLU A 61 0.43 -17.82 -6.34
CA GLU A 61 -0.38 -18.46 -7.38
C GLU A 61 0.03 -17.98 -8.78
N ALA A 62 -0.02 -18.87 -9.78
CA ALA A 62 0.31 -18.51 -11.15
C ALA A 62 -0.72 -17.53 -11.74
N ILE A 63 -0.25 -16.49 -12.43
CA ILE A 63 -1.12 -15.48 -13.05
C ILE A 63 -1.88 -16.05 -14.24
N ARG A 64 -3.14 -16.47 -14.00
CA ARG A 64 -4.07 -16.99 -15.01
C ARG A 64 -5.50 -16.70 -14.59
N CYS A 65 -6.35 -16.32 -15.54
CA CYS A 65 -7.79 -16.28 -15.31
C CYS A 65 -8.34 -17.72 -15.23
N LYS A 66 -9.25 -17.98 -14.28
CA LYS A 66 -9.82 -19.31 -14.03
C LYS A 66 -10.86 -19.73 -15.06
N GLU A 67 -11.44 -18.78 -15.80
CA GLU A 67 -12.49 -19.04 -16.78
C GLU A 67 -11.96 -19.16 -18.22
N CYS A 68 -11.09 -18.24 -18.64
CA CYS A 68 -10.59 -18.18 -20.03
C CYS A 68 -9.12 -18.59 -20.21
N GLY A 69 -8.35 -18.74 -19.12
CA GLY A 69 -6.92 -19.08 -19.18
C GLY A 69 -5.99 -17.95 -19.65
N TYR A 70 -6.53 -16.77 -19.93
CA TYR A 70 -5.75 -15.58 -20.28
C TYR A 70 -4.88 -15.10 -19.10
N ARG A 71 -3.75 -14.44 -19.40
CA ARG A 71 -2.71 -14.12 -18.41
C ARG A 71 -2.59 -12.64 -18.06
N VAL A 72 -3.34 -11.77 -18.74
CA VAL A 72 -3.34 -10.34 -18.42
C VAL A 72 -4.53 -10.05 -17.50
N LEU A 73 -4.21 -9.53 -16.32
CA LEU A 73 -5.19 -9.15 -15.30
C LEU A 73 -4.93 -7.71 -14.87
N TYR A 74 -5.99 -6.93 -14.72
CA TYR A 74 -5.96 -5.57 -14.19
C TYR A 74 -6.27 -5.56 -12.69
N LYS A 75 -5.70 -4.63 -11.94
CA LYS A 75 -6.04 -4.45 -10.52
C LYS A 75 -7.41 -3.78 -10.40
N GLU A 76 -8.28 -4.27 -9.52
CA GLU A 76 -9.58 -3.63 -9.29
C GLU A 76 -9.40 -2.20 -8.72
N ARG A 77 -10.28 -1.29 -9.14
CA ARG A 77 -10.32 0.09 -8.63
C ARG A 77 -10.57 0.08 -7.11
N THR A 78 -9.95 1.02 -6.40
CA THR A 78 -10.22 1.19 -4.97
C THR A 78 -11.62 1.75 -4.74
N ASN A 79 -12.29 1.29 -3.67
CA ASN A 79 -13.56 1.89 -3.21
C ASN A 79 -13.36 3.17 -2.39
N ARG A 80 -12.12 3.60 -2.18
CA ARG A 80 -11.79 4.85 -1.47
C ARG A 80 -12.13 6.04 -2.38
N MET A 81 -12.87 7.03 -1.88
CA MET A 81 -13.15 8.27 -2.62
C MET A 81 -11.84 9.00 -2.91
N ILE A 82 -11.74 9.56 -4.12
CA ILE A 82 -10.55 10.28 -4.59
C ILE A 82 -11.00 11.69 -4.96
N GLN A 83 -10.35 12.71 -4.41
CA GLN A 83 -10.60 14.12 -4.74
C GLN A 83 -9.62 14.55 -5.83
N PHE A 84 -10.14 15.16 -6.89
CA PHE A 84 -9.34 15.76 -7.96
C PHE A 84 -9.56 17.27 -7.99
N GLU A 85 -8.54 18.03 -8.43
CA GLU A 85 -8.63 19.46 -8.72
C GLU A 85 -8.87 19.68 -10.23
N ALA A 86 -9.72 20.64 -10.58
CA ALA A 86 -10.08 20.96 -11.97
C ALA A 86 -9.11 22.01 -12.54
N ARG A 87 -7.86 21.62 -12.76
CA ARG A 87 -6.85 22.44 -13.44
C ARG A 87 -6.89 22.24 -14.96
#